data_AF-J3D285-F1
#
_entry.id   AF-J3D285-F1
#
_cell.length_a   1.000
_cell.length_b   1.000
_cell.length_c   1.000
_cell.angle_alpha   90.00
_cell.angle_beta   90.00
_cell.angle_gamma   90.00
#
_symmetry.space_group_name_H-M   'P 1'
#
loop_
_entity.id
_entity.type
_entity.pdbx_description
1 polymer ?
#
loop_
_entity_poly.entity_id
_entity_poly.type
_entity_poly.pdbx_seq_one_letter_code
_entity_poly.pdbx_strand_id
1 'polypeptide(L)'
;MKKLITTLAIAGLACSAAVHAQTDPKTELAKKVVALQQGPELDRLVGQLAGSTAQDLINKWGPQLEANVPKAKRQKASEDLNAELKKYADDTSQLIGKQVGKVSAESLVPAYAERFTLEELQQIAAFFESPAIKKYQATAPELGNVFVQKLVEASRTDVVARIKQFDETAVKIVGTSPAPGAAKPPAKK
;
A
#
# COMPACT_ATOMS: atom_id res chain seq x y z
N MET A 1 33.04 64.89 38.50
CA MET A 1 34.17 64.04 38.10
C MET A 1 34.25 62.85 39.06
N LYS A 2 34.31 61.60 38.52
CA LYS A 2 34.63 60.29 39.16
C LYS A 2 33.60 59.74 40.19
N LYS A 3 32.67 58.84 39.80
CA LYS A 3 32.70 57.35 39.63
C LYS A 3 32.88 56.59 40.96
N LEU A 4 31.81 56.04 41.57
CA LEU A 4 31.15 54.72 41.38
C LEU A 4 32.07 53.50 41.68
N ILE A 5 31.69 52.68 42.68
CA ILE A 5 31.16 51.28 42.57
C ILE A 5 31.20 50.63 43.96
N THR A 6 30.03 50.17 44.45
CA THR A 6 29.88 49.29 45.63
C THR A 6 29.53 47.89 45.14
N THR A 7 30.31 46.88 45.51
CA THR A 7 30.07 45.47 45.18
C THR A 7 29.48 44.76 46.39
N LEU A 8 28.28 44.19 46.25
CA LEU A 8 27.67 43.29 47.23
C LEU A 8 27.51 41.92 46.57
N ALA A 9 28.19 40.91 47.12
CA ALA A 9 28.07 39.52 46.72
C ALA A 9 26.83 38.89 47.37
N ILE A 10 25.95 38.30 46.55
CA ILE A 10 24.77 37.53 47.00
C ILE A 10 25.00 36.06 46.63
N ALA A 11 24.82 35.21 47.65
CA ALA A 11 24.93 33.77 47.61
C ALA A 11 23.97 33.12 46.59
N GLY A 12 24.50 32.22 45.76
CA GLY A 12 23.71 31.41 44.83
C GLY A 12 23.07 30.22 45.54
N LEU A 13 21.74 30.20 45.60
CA LEU A 13 20.97 28.95 45.74
C LEU A 13 20.99 28.21 44.40
N ALA A 14 21.57 27.02 44.38
CA ALA A 14 21.38 26.08 43.28
C ALA A 14 20.03 25.37 43.44
N CYS A 15 19.03 25.79 42.67
CA CYS A 15 17.84 24.98 42.42
C CYS A 15 18.20 23.91 41.39
N SER A 16 18.44 22.69 41.84
CA SER A 16 18.42 21.50 40.99
C SER A 16 16.98 21.28 40.53
N ALA A 17 16.63 21.72 39.33
CA ALA A 17 15.40 21.31 38.68
C ALA A 17 15.52 19.80 38.38
N ALA A 18 14.86 18.98 39.17
CA ALA A 18 14.58 17.60 38.81
C ALA A 18 13.69 17.63 37.57
N VAL A 19 14.29 17.43 36.39
CA VAL A 19 13.58 17.16 35.14
C VAL A 19 12.85 15.83 35.32
N HIS A 20 11.62 15.90 35.84
CA HIS A 20 10.70 14.77 35.72
C HIS A 20 10.46 14.57 34.23
N ALA A 21 10.75 13.37 33.75
CA ALA A 21 10.35 12.88 32.43
C ALA A 21 8.81 12.74 32.39
N GLN A 22 8.11 13.87 32.43
CA GLN A 22 6.71 13.94 32.08
C GLN A 22 6.70 14.00 30.57
N THR A 23 6.26 12.92 29.91
CA THR A 23 6.22 12.89 28.45
C THR A 23 5.41 14.07 27.97
N ASP A 24 6.01 14.86 27.08
CA ASP A 24 5.40 16.07 26.53
C ASP A 24 4.01 15.74 25.96
N PRO A 25 2.94 16.46 26.36
CA PRO A 25 1.57 16.20 25.90
C PRO A 25 1.44 16.13 24.38
N LYS A 26 2.26 16.90 23.66
CA LYS A 26 2.30 16.89 22.20
C LYS A 26 2.87 15.58 21.65
N THR A 27 3.91 15.05 22.29
CA THR A 27 4.49 13.74 21.98
C THR A 27 3.51 12.60 22.24
N GLU A 28 2.77 12.61 23.35
CA GLU A 28 1.74 11.59 23.61
C GLU A 28 0.60 11.63 22.59
N LEU A 29 0.20 12.84 22.19
CA LEU A 29 -0.84 12.99 21.18
C LEU A 29 -0.35 12.59 19.79
N ALA A 30 0.91 12.87 19.45
CA ALA A 30 1.53 12.37 18.23
C ALA A 30 1.58 10.84 18.19
N LYS A 31 1.92 10.18 19.31
CA LYS A 31 1.84 8.71 19.43
C LYS A 31 0.44 8.19 19.13
N LYS A 32 -0.58 8.83 19.73
CA LYS A 32 -1.99 8.48 19.51
C LYS A 32 -2.39 8.65 18.04
N VAL A 33 -2.04 9.77 17.42
CA VAL A 33 -2.33 10.06 16.01
C VAL A 33 -1.66 9.04 15.08
N VAL A 34 -0.39 8.70 15.33
CA VAL A 34 0.33 7.68 14.55
C VAL A 34 -0.36 6.32 14.71
N ALA A 35 -0.73 5.93 15.93
CA ALA A 35 -1.43 4.68 16.18
C ALA A 35 -2.81 4.61 15.50
N LEU A 36 -3.58 5.71 15.49
CA LEU A 36 -4.88 5.79 14.82
C LEU A 36 -4.80 5.65 13.30
N GLN A 37 -3.63 5.90 12.72
CA GLN A 37 -3.35 5.73 11.29
C GLN A 37 -2.81 4.34 10.95
N GLN A 38 -2.39 3.57 11.94
CA GLN A 38 -2.05 2.16 11.73
C GLN A 38 -3.35 1.41 11.45
N GLY A 39 -3.45 0.83 10.26
CA GLY A 39 -4.64 0.16 9.78
C GLY A 39 -4.33 -0.79 8.62
N PRO A 40 -5.37 -1.34 7.97
CA PRO A 40 -5.24 -2.39 6.97
C PRO A 40 -4.29 -2.05 5.81
N GLU A 41 -4.16 -0.78 5.44
CA GLU A 41 -3.24 -0.34 4.39
C GLU A 41 -1.76 -0.50 4.78
N LEU A 42 -1.43 -0.36 6.06
CA LEU A 42 -0.07 -0.59 6.55
C LEU A 42 0.25 -2.09 6.54
N ASP A 43 -0.71 -2.94 6.93
CA ASP A 43 -0.57 -4.40 6.82
C ASP A 43 -0.43 -4.83 5.35
N ARG A 44 -1.20 -4.21 4.45
CA ARG A 44 -1.09 -4.40 3.00
C ARG A 44 0.30 -4.01 2.51
N LEU A 45 0.85 -2.88 2.97
CA LEU A 45 2.22 -2.47 2.64
C LEU A 45 3.26 -3.47 3.14
N VAL A 46 3.14 -3.96 4.38
CA VAL A 46 4.02 -5.00 4.92
C VAL A 46 4.00 -6.25 4.04
N GLY A 47 2.80 -6.72 3.67
CA GLY A 47 2.64 -7.86 2.77
C GLY A 47 3.21 -7.60 1.36
N GLN A 48 3.06 -6.39 0.82
CA GLN A 48 3.66 -6.00 -0.46
C GLN A 48 5.19 -6.02 -0.41
N LEU A 49 5.80 -5.54 0.67
CA LEU A 49 7.26 -5.55 0.86
C LEU A 49 7.80 -6.97 1.00
N ALA A 50 7.09 -7.85 1.72
CA ALA A 50 7.48 -9.26 1.77
C ALA A 50 7.32 -9.94 0.40
N GLY A 51 6.20 -9.68 -0.29
CA GLY A 51 5.95 -10.21 -1.63
C GLY A 51 7.00 -9.78 -2.66
N SER A 52 7.48 -8.54 -2.61
CA SER A 52 8.54 -8.09 -3.52
C SER A 52 9.85 -8.85 -3.31
N THR A 53 10.22 -9.14 -2.06
CA THR A 53 11.42 -9.96 -1.78
C THR A 53 11.27 -11.42 -2.23
N ALA A 54 10.05 -11.98 -2.21
CA ALA A 54 9.79 -13.31 -2.73
C ALA A 54 9.92 -13.37 -4.26
N GLN A 55 9.62 -12.27 -4.97
CA GLN A 55 9.79 -12.19 -6.42
C GLN A 55 11.25 -12.35 -6.84
N ASP A 56 12.21 -11.85 -6.06
CA ASP A 56 13.63 -12.04 -6.33
C ASP A 56 14.04 -13.52 -6.27
N LEU A 57 13.45 -14.28 -5.35
CA LEU A 57 13.66 -15.72 -5.25
C LEU A 57 13.06 -16.46 -6.45
N ILE A 58 11.87 -16.07 -6.90
CA ILE A 58 11.26 -16.63 -8.11
C ILE A 58 12.16 -16.39 -9.33
N ASN A 59 12.64 -15.16 -9.50
CA ASN A 59 13.50 -14.79 -10.62
C ASN A 59 14.82 -15.57 -10.60
N LYS A 60 15.35 -15.89 -9.42
CA LYS A 60 16.57 -16.69 -9.23
C LYS A 60 16.35 -18.18 -9.50
N TRP A 61 15.29 -18.76 -8.92
CA TRP A 61 15.12 -20.21 -8.88
C TRP A 61 14.24 -20.77 -10.00
N GLY A 62 13.37 -19.97 -10.63
CA GLY A 62 12.55 -20.38 -11.76
C GLY A 62 13.37 -20.94 -12.93
N PRO A 63 14.40 -20.22 -13.43
CA PRO A 63 15.27 -20.74 -14.50
C PRO A 63 16.06 -21.99 -14.07
N GLN A 64 16.44 -22.07 -12.79
CA GLN A 64 17.19 -23.22 -12.26
C GLN A 64 16.31 -24.47 -12.13
N LEU A 65 15.03 -24.31 -11.80
CA LEU A 65 14.04 -25.39 -11.82
C LEU A 65 13.92 -25.97 -13.24
N GLU A 66 13.79 -25.11 -14.25
CA GLU A 66 13.69 -25.55 -15.65
C GLU A 66 14.96 -26.20 -16.17
N ALA A 67 16.13 -25.65 -15.81
CA ALA A 67 17.43 -26.14 -16.29
C ALA A 67 17.89 -27.43 -15.61
N ASN A 68 17.66 -27.57 -14.29
CA ASN A 68 18.31 -28.60 -13.48
C ASN A 68 17.38 -29.73 -13.04
N VAL A 69 16.05 -29.58 -13.16
CA VAL A 69 15.10 -30.61 -12.74
C VAL A 69 14.54 -31.40 -13.93
N PRO A 70 14.65 -32.75 -13.92
CA PRO A 70 14.05 -33.57 -14.96
C PRO A 70 12.55 -33.32 -15.11
N LYS A 71 12.04 -33.33 -16.35
CA LYS A 71 10.63 -33.00 -16.66
C LYS A 71 9.61 -33.76 -15.81
N ALA A 72 9.84 -35.04 -15.56
CA ALA A 72 8.96 -35.89 -14.74
C ALA A 72 8.86 -35.46 -13.26
N LYS A 73 9.84 -34.70 -12.74
CA LYS A 73 9.89 -34.22 -11.34
C LYS A 73 9.59 -32.73 -11.20
N ARG A 74 9.52 -31.98 -12.30
CA ARG A 74 9.37 -30.51 -12.29
C ARG A 74 8.10 -30.03 -11.62
N GLN A 75 6.96 -30.70 -11.81
CA GLN A 75 5.71 -30.31 -11.19
C GLN A 75 5.81 -30.34 -9.66
N LYS A 76 6.26 -31.47 -9.10
CA LYS A 76 6.44 -31.61 -7.66
C LYS A 76 7.46 -30.62 -7.11
N ALA A 77 8.59 -30.44 -7.79
CA ALA A 77 9.61 -29.48 -7.37
C ALA A 77 9.09 -28.02 -7.42
N SER A 78 8.23 -27.69 -8.38
CA SER A 78 7.54 -26.40 -8.45
C SER A 78 6.59 -26.21 -7.25
N GLU A 79 5.78 -27.22 -6.93
CA GLU A 79 4.88 -27.19 -5.77
C GLU A 79 5.64 -27.03 -4.45
N ASP A 80 6.71 -27.80 -4.26
CA ASP A 80 7.56 -27.74 -3.07
C ASP A 80 8.24 -26.35 -2.96
N LEU A 81 8.74 -25.78 -4.07
CA LEU A 81 9.28 -24.41 -4.10
C LEU A 81 8.21 -23.35 -3.82
N ASN A 82 7.00 -23.50 -4.36
CA ASN A 82 5.89 -22.57 -4.12
C ASN A 82 5.47 -22.57 -2.64
N ALA A 83 5.46 -23.75 -2.00
CA ALA A 83 5.19 -23.86 -0.57
C ALA A 83 6.27 -23.16 0.26
N GLU A 84 7.55 -23.33 -0.09
CA GLU A 84 8.65 -22.65 0.59
C GLU A 84 8.63 -21.14 0.35
N LEU A 85 8.30 -20.68 -0.86
CA LEU A 85 8.12 -19.26 -1.19
C LEU A 85 6.99 -18.63 -0.38
N LYS A 86 5.87 -19.35 -0.22
CA LYS A 86 4.77 -18.89 0.63
C LYS A 86 5.23 -18.74 2.08
N LYS A 87 5.91 -19.75 2.62
CA LYS A 87 6.47 -19.70 3.98
C LYS A 87 7.44 -18.53 4.13
N TYR A 88 8.36 -18.35 3.19
CA TYR A 88 9.30 -17.23 3.17
C TYR A 88 8.57 -15.88 3.19
N ALA A 89 7.53 -15.70 2.37
CA ALA A 89 6.75 -14.46 2.33
C ALA A 89 5.99 -14.22 3.64
N ASP A 90 5.41 -15.26 4.24
CA ASP A 90 4.69 -15.19 5.51
C ASP A 90 5.66 -14.83 6.66
N ASP A 91 6.81 -15.51 6.75
CA ASP A 91 7.86 -15.26 7.74
C ASP A 91 8.44 -13.84 7.58
N THR A 92 8.71 -13.42 6.34
CA THR A 92 9.22 -12.08 6.03
C THR A 92 8.21 -10.99 6.38
N SER A 93 6.92 -11.22 6.11
CA SER A 93 5.85 -10.30 6.52
C SER A 93 5.83 -10.13 8.04
N GLN A 94 5.97 -11.22 8.81
CA GLN A 94 6.06 -11.15 10.27
C GLN A 94 7.30 -10.40 10.74
N LEU A 95 8.46 -10.61 10.11
CA LEU A 95 9.70 -9.93 10.47
C LEU A 95 9.59 -8.40 10.24
N ILE A 96 9.04 -7.99 9.09
CA ILE A 96 8.82 -6.58 8.78
C ILE A 96 7.75 -6.00 9.72
N GLY A 97 6.64 -6.71 9.92
CA GLY A 97 5.55 -6.32 10.81
C GLY A 97 6.01 -6.03 12.25
N LYS A 98 6.93 -6.85 12.79
CA LYS A 98 7.55 -6.63 14.11
C LYS A 98 8.31 -5.30 14.21
N GLN A 99 8.79 -4.74 13.10
CA GLN A 99 9.48 -3.45 13.10
C GLN A 99 8.53 -2.25 13.07
N VAL A 100 7.26 -2.42 12.68
CA VAL A 100 6.31 -1.33 12.50
C VAL A 100 6.20 -0.46 13.76
N GLY A 101 6.02 -1.07 14.93
CA GLY A 101 5.90 -0.33 16.19
C GLY A 101 7.15 0.47 16.52
N LYS A 102 8.34 -0.14 16.37
CA LYS A 102 9.63 0.51 16.61
C LYS A 102 9.87 1.69 15.66
N VAL A 103 9.74 1.46 14.35
CA VAL A 103 9.94 2.50 13.33
C VAL A 103 8.91 3.63 13.50
N SER A 104 7.66 3.29 13.86
CA SER A 104 6.64 4.30 14.16
C SER A 104 7.08 5.18 15.34
N ALA A 105 7.53 4.58 16.44
CA ALA A 105 7.96 5.31 17.63
C ALA A 105 9.23 6.15 17.39
N GLU A 106 10.22 5.61 16.68
CA GLU A 106 11.52 6.27 16.47
C GLU A 106 11.51 7.31 15.34
N SER A 107 10.62 7.16 14.34
CA SER A 107 10.60 8.02 13.16
C SER A 107 9.32 8.83 13.01
N LEU A 108 8.14 8.21 13.11
CA LEU A 108 6.89 8.91 12.84
C LEU A 108 6.46 9.79 14.01
N VAL A 109 6.51 9.30 15.23
CA VAL A 109 6.12 10.07 16.43
C VAL A 109 6.87 11.41 16.54
N PRO A 110 8.21 11.46 16.49
CA PRO A 110 8.93 12.74 16.52
C PRO A 110 8.61 13.60 15.29
N ALA A 111 8.44 12.98 14.10
CA ALA A 111 8.08 13.71 12.90
C ALA A 111 6.72 14.42 13.00
N TYR A 112 5.73 13.79 13.64
CA TYR A 112 4.42 14.40 13.92
C TYR A 112 4.50 15.48 15.00
N ALA A 113 5.22 15.20 16.10
CA ALA A 113 5.40 16.16 17.18
C ALA A 113 6.14 17.44 16.72
N GLU A 114 7.05 17.33 15.74
CA GLU A 114 7.74 18.48 15.14
C GLU A 114 6.85 19.27 14.18
N ARG A 115 6.09 18.59 13.31
CA ARG A 115 5.40 19.22 12.16
C ARG A 115 4.02 19.78 12.46
N PHE A 116 3.33 19.26 13.47
CA PHE A 116 1.97 19.69 13.83
C PHE A 116 1.97 20.41 15.16
N THR A 117 1.02 21.30 15.40
CA THR A 117 0.73 21.90 16.71
C THR A 117 -0.02 20.91 17.61
N LEU A 118 -0.13 21.23 18.90
CA LEU A 118 -0.91 20.39 19.83
C LEU A 118 -2.39 20.34 19.40
N GLU A 119 -2.94 21.48 19.01
CA GLU A 119 -4.32 21.65 18.57
C GLU A 119 -4.60 20.86 17.28
N GLU A 120 -3.70 20.90 16.30
CA GLU A 120 -3.84 20.12 15.06
C GLU A 120 -3.80 18.62 15.33
N LEU A 121 -2.89 18.16 16.19
CA LEU A 121 -2.84 16.75 16.59
C LEU A 121 -4.13 16.32 17.30
N GLN A 122 -4.77 17.21 18.08
CA GLN A 122 -6.06 16.92 18.74
C GLN A 122 -7.17 16.77 17.69
N GLN A 123 -7.21 17.68 16.71
CA GLN A 123 -8.18 17.64 15.62
C GLN A 123 -8.03 16.36 14.78
N ILE A 124 -6.79 15.97 14.45
CA ILE A 124 -6.52 14.73 13.72
C ILE A 124 -6.98 13.51 14.54
N ALA A 125 -6.64 13.44 15.82
CA ALA A 125 -7.08 12.36 16.69
C ALA A 125 -8.62 12.28 16.76
N ALA A 126 -9.29 13.41 17.00
CA ALA A 126 -10.75 13.48 17.05
C ALA A 126 -11.41 13.06 15.73
N PHE A 127 -10.83 13.42 14.59
CA PHE A 127 -11.30 12.99 13.28
C PHE A 127 -11.27 11.47 13.14
N PHE A 128 -10.13 10.82 13.40
CA PHE A 128 -10.02 9.35 13.29
C PHE A 128 -10.84 8.60 14.34
N GLU A 129 -11.03 9.19 15.52
CA GLU A 129 -11.87 8.60 16.57
C GLU A 129 -13.37 8.74 16.30
N SER A 130 -13.75 9.68 15.44
CA SER A 130 -15.14 9.96 15.07
C SER A 130 -15.88 8.69 14.66
N PRO A 131 -17.01 8.35 15.28
CA PRO A 131 -17.83 7.21 14.88
C PRO A 131 -18.28 7.30 13.42
N ALA A 132 -18.51 8.51 12.91
CA ALA A 132 -18.87 8.73 11.51
C ALA A 132 -17.72 8.35 10.56
N ILE A 133 -16.47 8.69 10.91
CA ILE A 133 -15.29 8.33 10.12
C ILE A 133 -15.02 6.83 10.18
N LYS A 134 -15.14 6.20 11.35
CA LYS A 134 -15.03 4.75 11.47
C LYS A 134 -16.07 4.01 10.63
N LYS A 135 -17.33 4.47 10.67
CA LYS A 135 -18.39 3.93 9.81
C LYS A 135 -18.09 4.15 8.33
N TYR A 136 -17.64 5.35 7.95
CA TYR A 136 -17.29 5.65 6.58
C TYR A 136 -16.17 4.74 6.06
N GLN A 137 -15.09 4.56 6.82
CA GLN A 137 -13.97 3.67 6.45
C GLN A 137 -14.41 2.22 6.28
N ALA A 138 -15.25 1.71 7.19
CA ALA A 138 -15.79 0.35 7.10
C ALA A 138 -16.70 0.17 5.88
N THR A 139 -17.51 1.18 5.55
CA THR A 139 -18.53 1.09 4.49
C THR A 139 -18.06 1.55 3.11
N ALA A 140 -16.93 2.26 3.02
CA ALA A 140 -16.41 2.79 1.76
C ALA A 140 -16.21 1.74 0.65
N PRO A 141 -15.71 0.52 0.91
CA PRO A 141 -15.58 -0.51 -0.12
C PRO A 141 -16.94 -0.93 -0.72
N GLU A 142 -17.98 -1.04 0.11
CA GLU A 142 -19.33 -1.37 -0.37
C GLU A 142 -19.92 -0.24 -1.23
N LEU A 143 -19.73 1.01 -0.83
CA LEU A 143 -20.14 2.17 -1.63
C LEU A 143 -19.41 2.19 -2.99
N GLY A 144 -18.12 1.86 -3.01
CA GLY A 144 -17.34 1.68 -4.23
C GLY A 144 -17.92 0.58 -5.13
N ASN A 145 -18.27 -0.57 -4.55
CA ASN A 145 -18.89 -1.68 -5.29
C ASN A 145 -20.25 -1.29 -5.90
N VAL A 146 -21.08 -0.54 -5.16
CA VAL A 146 -22.35 -0.01 -5.68
C VAL A 146 -22.10 0.89 -6.90
N PHE A 147 -21.12 1.80 -6.79
CA PHE A 147 -20.76 2.69 -7.90
C PHE A 147 -20.26 1.90 -9.13
N VAL A 148 -19.36 0.94 -8.94
CA VAL A 148 -18.81 0.13 -10.04
C VAL A 148 -19.89 -0.68 -10.74
N GLN A 149 -20.78 -1.33 -10.00
CA GLN A 149 -21.89 -2.09 -10.59
C GLN A 149 -22.77 -1.20 -11.46
N LYS A 150 -23.13 -0.01 -10.97
CA LYS A 150 -23.95 0.95 -11.71
C LYS A 150 -23.22 1.53 -12.92
N LEU A 151 -21.92 1.77 -12.81
CA LEU A 151 -21.11 2.25 -13.93
C LEU A 151 -21.03 1.20 -15.04
N VAL A 152 -20.80 -0.07 -14.71
CA VAL A 152 -20.79 -1.18 -15.68
C VAL A 152 -22.15 -1.35 -16.35
N GLU A 153 -23.23 -1.29 -15.58
CA GLU A 153 -24.60 -1.35 -16.10
C GLU A 153 -24.84 -0.23 -17.12
N ALA A 154 -24.48 1.00 -16.77
CA ALA A 154 -24.66 2.18 -17.62
C ALA A 154 -23.79 2.16 -18.88
N SER A 155 -22.57 1.61 -18.83
CA SER A 155 -21.62 1.63 -19.95
C SER A 155 -21.69 0.41 -20.86
N ARG A 156 -22.39 -0.67 -20.46
CA ARG A 156 -22.34 -1.98 -21.15
C ARG A 156 -22.67 -1.89 -22.64
N THR A 157 -23.75 -1.20 -22.98
CA THR A 157 -24.25 -1.11 -24.36
C THR A 157 -23.22 -0.46 -25.28
N ASP A 158 -22.64 0.66 -24.86
CA ASP A 158 -21.69 1.42 -25.67
C ASP A 158 -20.37 0.65 -25.84
N VAL A 159 -19.90 -0.03 -24.78
CA VAL A 159 -18.71 -0.88 -24.86
C VAL A 159 -18.93 -2.04 -25.83
N VAL A 160 -20.07 -2.71 -25.77
CA VAL A 160 -20.42 -3.80 -26.70
C VAL A 160 -20.48 -3.29 -28.14
N ALA A 161 -21.06 -2.10 -28.38
CA ALA A 161 -21.07 -1.48 -29.70
C ALA A 161 -19.64 -1.21 -30.21
N ARG A 162 -18.74 -0.75 -29.33
CA ARG A 162 -17.34 -0.48 -29.69
C ARG A 162 -16.55 -1.75 -30.00
N ILE A 163 -16.81 -2.85 -29.29
CA ILE A 163 -16.24 -4.18 -29.59
C ILE A 163 -16.65 -4.61 -31.00
N LYS A 164 -17.95 -4.53 -31.32
CA LYS A 164 -18.44 -4.88 -32.66
C LYS A 164 -17.78 -4.05 -33.76
N GLN A 165 -17.64 -2.74 -33.55
CA GLN A 165 -16.97 -1.85 -34.51
C GLN A 165 -15.49 -2.22 -34.69
N PHE A 166 -14.82 -2.62 -33.59
CA PHE A 166 -13.45 -3.11 -33.65
C PHE A 166 -13.37 -4.40 -34.48
N ASP A 167 -14.24 -5.37 -34.23
CA ASP A 167 -14.28 -6.65 -34.97
C ASP A 167 -14.48 -6.43 -36.48
N GLU A 168 -15.41 -5.56 -36.86
CA GLU A 168 -15.64 -5.18 -38.26
C GLU A 168 -14.39 -4.57 -38.93
N THR A 169 -13.62 -3.79 -38.17
CA THR A 169 -12.38 -3.19 -38.64
C THR A 169 -11.25 -4.22 -38.71
N ALA A 170 -11.13 -5.07 -37.69
CA ALA A 170 -10.14 -6.13 -37.62
C ALA A 170 -10.30 -7.12 -38.78
N VAL A 171 -11.52 -7.57 -39.08
CA VAL A 171 -11.83 -8.46 -40.22
C VAL A 171 -11.35 -7.87 -41.55
N LYS A 172 -11.52 -6.56 -41.76
CA LYS A 172 -11.02 -5.87 -42.96
C LYS A 172 -9.49 -5.85 -43.02
N ILE A 173 -8.82 -5.66 -41.88
CA ILE A 173 -7.35 -5.61 -41.79
C ILE A 173 -6.74 -7.00 -42.00
N VAL A 174 -7.26 -8.04 -41.35
CA VAL A 174 -6.70 -9.40 -41.43
C VAL A 174 -7.02 -10.10 -42.76
N GLY A 175 -7.81 -9.47 -43.64
CA GLY A 175 -8.09 -9.96 -44.98
C GLY A 175 -9.05 -11.15 -45.03
N THR A 176 -9.71 -11.51 -43.93
CA THR A 176 -10.71 -12.60 -43.89
C THR A 176 -12.10 -12.06 -44.23
N SER A 177 -12.24 -11.40 -45.37
CA SER A 177 -13.57 -11.21 -45.96
C SER A 177 -13.94 -12.52 -46.67
N PRO A 178 -15.14 -13.10 -46.46
CA PRO A 178 -15.57 -14.20 -47.32
C PRO A 178 -15.58 -13.66 -48.75
N ALA A 179 -14.87 -14.35 -49.65
CA ALA A 179 -14.80 -13.95 -51.05
C ALA A 179 -16.21 -13.88 -51.65
N PRO A 180 -16.63 -12.75 -52.25
CA PRO A 180 -17.84 -12.72 -53.05
C PRO A 180 -17.64 -13.55 -54.30
N GLY A 181 -18.40 -14.65 -54.42
CA GLY A 181 -18.64 -15.32 -55.69
C GLY A 181 -17.52 -16.23 -56.20
N ALA A 182 -17.57 -17.51 -55.81
CA ALA A 182 -17.18 -18.57 -56.73
C ALA A 182 -18.27 -18.66 -57.82
N ALA A 183 -18.14 -17.83 -58.85
CA ALA A 183 -18.92 -17.95 -60.07
C ALA A 183 -18.72 -19.37 -60.65
N LYS A 184 -19.82 -20.10 -60.85
CA LYS A 184 -19.84 -21.37 -61.58
C LYS A 184 -19.19 -21.16 -62.96
N PRO A 185 -18.28 -22.05 -63.41
CA PRO A 185 -17.75 -21.98 -64.77
C PRO A 185 -18.86 -22.35 -65.78
N PRO A 186 -18.83 -21.79 -67.01
CA PRO A 186 -19.84 -22.10 -68.01
C PRO A 186 -19.52 -23.45 -68.65
N ALA A 187 -20.50 -24.37 -68.66
CA ALA A 187 -20.43 -25.57 -69.49
C ALA A 187 -21.06 -25.29 -70.86
N LYS A 188 -20.27 -25.58 -71.88
CA LYS A 188 -20.48 -25.31 -73.31
C LYS A 188 -21.43 -26.34 -73.96
N LYS A 189 -22.05 -25.88 -75.06
CA LYS A 189 -22.70 -26.59 -76.20
C LYS A 189 -22.92 -28.09 -76.07
#